data_AF-E1ZB94-F1
#
_entry.id   AF-E1ZB94-F1
#
_cell.length_a   1.000
_cell.length_b   1.000
_cell.length_c   1.000
_cell.angle_alpha   90.00
_cell.angle_beta   90.00
_cell.angle_gamma   90.00
#
_symmetry.space_group_name_H-M   'P 1'
#
loop_
_entity.id
_entity.type
_entity.pdbx_description
1 polymer ?
#
loop_
_entity_poly.entity_id
_entity_poly.type
_entity_poly.pdbx_seq_one_letter_code
_entity_poly.pdbx_strand_id
1 'polypeptide(L)'
;MEALLPMTVRFSNPIQCGGSWSFVRYHGFFTKNHNRWPIPPLSERPYDVTFIGKLEYEAKTAVSGVTAHRMAAVKALSAFRDKSGHQYKVYVPQGERLEYHDYIGLLKQSKIVISPWGWGEWSHKDFEILMSGCVVVKPRVDIFKLHPPIFEHNVTAISVKEDLSDLEEAIMPFLTDMPRAQAMATRQQGVFRKYAKPEVMAADWDELLLRRMTQAFSKKPAEEWQPHAQLEEVAAVAFQEEEEQRLQDVDRQREEDREQEEEEEDEREERAGKPEEGKEGAKQEQAEEQEGQRQQAEAGDEQEEQEEQAAAAKKVKKEEQGKGKDTATERR
;
A
#
# COMPACT_ATOMS: atom_id res chain seq x y z
N MET A 1 -14.91 3.57 20.44
CA MET A 1 -13.45 3.34 20.59
C MET A 1 -12.71 4.58 20.10
N GLU A 2 -11.70 5.09 20.80
CA GLU A 2 -10.85 6.17 20.23
C GLU A 2 -9.63 5.53 19.57
N ALA A 3 -9.31 5.96 18.35
CA ALA A 3 -8.15 5.46 17.60
C ALA A 3 -7.33 6.61 17.03
N LEU A 4 -6.01 6.43 17.08
CA LEU A 4 -5.04 7.39 16.55
C LEU A 4 -4.69 7.01 15.12
N LEU A 5 -4.80 7.96 14.21
CA LEU A 5 -4.48 7.76 12.80
C LEU A 5 -3.21 8.52 12.41
N PRO A 6 -2.04 7.85 12.32
CA PRO A 6 -0.79 8.49 11.91
C PRO A 6 -0.78 8.97 10.46
N MET A 7 -1.71 8.47 9.63
CA MET A 7 -1.63 8.59 8.17
C MET A 7 -2.15 9.91 7.58
N THR A 8 -2.40 10.96 8.36
CA THR A 8 -2.69 12.28 7.78
C THR A 8 -1.50 12.95 7.12
N VAL A 9 -0.30 12.45 7.41
CA VAL A 9 0.92 12.84 6.73
C VAL A 9 1.12 11.94 5.53
N ARG A 10 0.47 12.26 4.41
CA ARG A 10 0.84 11.70 3.11
C ARG A 10 1.63 12.73 2.32
N PHE A 11 2.79 12.30 1.85
CA PHE A 11 3.64 13.06 0.95
C PHE A 11 2.86 13.43 -0.32
N SER A 12 3.09 14.64 -0.84
CA SER A 12 2.39 15.20 -2.00
C SER A 12 2.39 14.32 -3.26
N ASN A 13 3.26 13.30 -3.33
CA ASN A 13 3.27 12.24 -4.34
C ASN A 13 3.20 10.85 -3.69
N PRO A 14 2.04 10.16 -3.76
CA PRO A 14 1.84 8.82 -3.20
C PRO A 14 2.65 7.71 -3.91
N ILE A 15 3.39 8.05 -4.98
CA ILE A 15 4.29 7.14 -5.72
C ILE A 15 5.72 7.16 -5.11
N GLN A 16 6.04 8.09 -4.20
CA GLN A 16 7.36 8.19 -3.56
C GLN A 16 7.48 7.38 -2.26
N CYS A 17 6.89 6.18 -2.21
CA CYS A 17 7.06 5.28 -1.08
C CYS A 17 8.43 4.56 -1.08
N GLY A 18 9.35 4.87 -1.99
CA GLY A 18 10.64 4.17 -2.12
C GLY A 18 11.78 5.04 -2.65
N GLY A 19 12.93 4.98 -1.96
CA GLY A 19 14.26 5.11 -2.56
C GLY A 19 14.98 6.47 -2.56
N SER A 20 14.30 7.63 -2.57
CA SER A 20 15.02 8.92 -2.62
C SER A 20 15.11 9.63 -1.27
N TRP A 21 16.20 10.37 -1.02
CA TRP A 21 16.48 11.26 0.13
C TRP A 21 15.36 12.29 0.49
N SER A 22 14.24 12.26 -0.22
CA SER A 22 13.01 12.98 0.03
C SER A 22 12.20 12.50 1.25
N PHE A 23 12.55 11.38 1.90
CA PHE A 23 11.84 10.89 3.11
C PHE A 23 11.87 11.87 4.28
N VAL A 24 12.89 12.72 4.37
CA VAL A 24 13.01 13.73 5.44
C VAL A 24 12.21 14.99 5.12
N ARG A 25 11.78 15.18 3.87
CA ARG A 25 11.01 16.37 3.48
C ARG A 25 9.52 16.14 3.72
N TYR A 26 9.07 16.69 4.83
CA TYR A 26 7.65 16.87 5.09
C TYR A 26 7.05 17.79 4.02
N HIS A 27 6.27 17.23 3.10
CA HIS A 27 5.42 17.99 2.18
C HIS A 27 3.99 17.60 2.45
N GLY A 28 3.30 18.39 3.28
CA GLY A 28 1.88 18.19 3.53
C GLY A 28 1.13 18.22 2.20
N PHE A 29 0.20 17.31 1.97
CA PHE A 29 -0.48 17.21 0.67
C PHE A 29 -0.95 18.59 0.17
N PHE A 30 -1.54 19.44 1.01
CA PHE A 30 -2.04 20.75 0.58
C PHE A 30 -0.98 21.87 0.48
N THR A 31 0.31 21.59 0.63
CA THR A 31 1.37 22.57 0.28
C THR A 31 1.23 22.95 -1.18
N LYS A 32 1.40 24.25 -1.51
CA LYS A 32 1.26 24.75 -2.88
C LYS A 32 2.17 23.97 -3.82
N ASN A 33 1.57 23.13 -4.66
CA ASN A 33 2.24 22.44 -5.75
C ASN A 33 1.62 22.92 -7.06
N HIS A 34 2.40 23.62 -7.87
CA HIS A 34 1.97 24.21 -9.14
C HIS A 34 1.65 23.14 -10.20
N ASN A 35 2.14 21.91 -10.03
CA ASN A 35 1.86 20.77 -10.92
C ASN A 35 0.66 19.94 -10.48
N ARG A 36 -0.08 20.35 -9.44
CA ARG A 36 -1.28 19.62 -9.03
C ARG A 36 -2.43 19.95 -9.97
N TRP A 37 -2.95 18.92 -10.63
CA TRP A 37 -4.19 19.00 -11.39
C TRP A 37 -5.32 19.55 -10.51
N PRO A 38 -6.05 20.59 -10.94
CA PRO A 38 -7.20 21.12 -10.20
C PRO A 38 -8.20 20.01 -9.82
N ILE A 39 -8.76 20.13 -8.63
CA ILE A 39 -9.86 19.29 -8.15
C ILE A 39 -11.15 20.00 -8.55
N PRO A 40 -11.93 19.48 -9.51
CA PRO A 40 -13.16 20.13 -9.94
C PRO A 40 -14.22 20.13 -8.81
N PRO A 41 -15.10 21.13 -8.75
CA PRO A 41 -16.25 21.13 -7.85
C PRO A 41 -17.12 19.88 -8.05
N LEU A 42 -17.78 19.40 -7.00
CA LEU A 42 -18.62 18.20 -7.08
C LEU A 42 -19.71 18.32 -8.16
N SER A 43 -20.29 19.50 -8.34
CA SER A 43 -21.36 19.75 -9.33
C SER A 43 -20.95 19.50 -10.79
N GLU A 44 -19.66 19.59 -11.10
CA GLU A 44 -19.13 19.42 -12.46
C GLU A 44 -18.69 17.98 -12.77
N ARG A 45 -18.67 17.12 -11.75
CA ARG A 45 -18.15 15.75 -11.87
C ARG A 45 -19.17 14.85 -12.57
N PRO A 46 -18.75 13.94 -13.47
CA PRO A 46 -19.70 13.12 -14.22
C PRO A 46 -20.32 11.97 -13.41
N TYR A 47 -19.63 11.39 -12.42
CA TYR A 47 -20.13 10.24 -11.66
C TYR A 47 -20.72 10.67 -10.33
N ASP A 48 -21.95 10.24 -10.04
CA ASP A 48 -22.68 10.61 -8.82
C ASP A 48 -22.27 9.73 -7.64
N VAL A 49 -22.24 8.42 -7.87
CA VAL A 49 -21.87 7.44 -6.85
C VAL A 49 -20.89 6.43 -7.44
N THR A 50 -19.77 6.24 -6.77
CA THR A 50 -18.69 5.39 -7.26
C THR A 50 -18.24 4.41 -6.19
N PHE A 51 -17.94 3.17 -6.57
CA PHE A 51 -17.15 2.24 -5.76
C PHE A 51 -15.98 1.75 -6.58
N ILE A 52 -14.77 1.77 -6.01
CA ILE A 52 -13.58 1.22 -6.65
C ILE A 52 -12.89 0.29 -5.65
N GLY A 53 -12.67 -0.96 -6.05
CA GLY A 53 -11.94 -1.93 -5.24
C GLY A 53 -11.91 -3.31 -5.87
N LYS A 54 -10.86 -4.07 -5.57
CA LYS A 54 -10.75 -5.49 -5.92
C LYS A 54 -11.89 -6.27 -5.25
N LEU A 55 -12.70 -7.01 -6.00
CA LEU A 55 -13.78 -7.80 -5.42
C LEU A 55 -13.28 -9.12 -4.84
N GLU A 56 -12.33 -9.74 -5.52
CA GLU A 56 -11.85 -11.08 -5.19
C GLU A 56 -10.47 -11.02 -4.55
N TYR A 57 -10.39 -11.51 -3.32
CA TYR A 57 -9.13 -11.84 -2.67
C TYR A 57 -9.03 -13.35 -2.56
N GLU A 58 -7.90 -13.91 -2.98
CA GLU A 58 -7.52 -15.27 -2.63
C GLU A 58 -7.41 -15.35 -1.11
N ALA A 59 -8.20 -16.24 -0.53
CA ALA A 59 -8.13 -16.55 0.89
C ALA A 59 -7.90 -18.05 1.04
N LYS A 60 -7.21 -18.44 2.12
CA LYS A 60 -7.10 -19.86 2.52
C LYS A 60 -8.47 -20.45 2.94
N THR A 61 -9.47 -19.59 3.20
CA THR A 61 -10.85 -19.93 3.51
C THR A 61 -11.78 -19.68 2.32
N ALA A 62 -12.93 -20.37 2.26
CA ALA A 62 -13.86 -20.34 1.12
C ALA A 62 -14.32 -18.93 0.67
N VAL A 63 -14.40 -17.93 1.56
CA VAL A 63 -14.64 -16.52 1.20
C VAL A 63 -13.95 -15.60 2.22
N SER A 64 -13.17 -14.61 1.76
CA SER A 64 -12.64 -13.54 2.64
C SER A 64 -13.77 -12.62 3.11
N GLY A 65 -13.79 -12.25 4.40
CA GLY A 65 -14.71 -11.23 4.92
C GLY A 65 -14.63 -9.91 4.13
N VAL A 66 -13.45 -9.57 3.59
CA VAL A 66 -13.25 -8.41 2.70
C VAL A 66 -14.01 -8.56 1.39
N THR A 67 -13.95 -9.75 0.78
CA THR A 67 -14.69 -10.07 -0.44
C THR A 67 -16.19 -9.94 -0.19
N ALA A 68 -16.70 -10.56 0.89
CA ALA A 68 -18.11 -10.50 1.24
C ALA A 68 -18.61 -9.06 1.43
N HIS A 69 -17.84 -8.22 2.12
CA HIS A 69 -18.19 -6.83 2.39
C HIS A 69 -18.18 -5.96 1.13
N ARG A 70 -17.21 -6.18 0.24
CA ARG A 70 -17.16 -5.48 -1.06
C ARG A 70 -18.29 -5.91 -1.99
N MET A 71 -18.65 -7.20 -1.97
CA MET A 71 -19.82 -7.70 -2.68
C MET A 71 -21.12 -7.08 -2.15
N ALA A 72 -21.24 -6.88 -0.84
CA ALA A 72 -22.38 -6.18 -0.25
C ALA A 72 -22.48 -4.72 -0.76
N ALA A 73 -21.34 -4.01 -0.87
CA ALA A 73 -21.32 -2.67 -1.46
C ALA A 73 -21.74 -2.66 -2.94
N VAL A 74 -21.27 -3.62 -3.75
CA VAL A 74 -21.70 -3.76 -5.15
C VAL A 74 -23.20 -4.05 -5.23
N LYS A 75 -23.71 -4.95 -4.39
CA LYS A 75 -25.13 -5.31 -4.34
C LYS A 75 -26.00 -4.10 -3.97
N ALA A 76 -25.62 -3.35 -2.93
CA ALA A 76 -26.33 -2.15 -2.50
C ALA A 76 -26.32 -1.07 -3.60
N LEU A 77 -25.18 -0.86 -4.27
CA LEU A 77 -25.09 0.05 -5.41
C LEU A 77 -25.93 -0.39 -6.62
N SER A 78 -25.97 -1.69 -6.89
CA SER A 78 -26.78 -2.23 -7.98
C SER A 78 -28.26 -2.02 -7.69
N ALA A 79 -28.71 -2.31 -6.47
CA ALA A 79 -30.08 -2.04 -6.04
C ALA A 79 -30.44 -0.55 -6.13
N PHE A 80 -29.53 0.34 -5.70
CA PHE A 80 -29.71 1.79 -5.83
C PHE A 80 -29.83 2.23 -7.30
N ARG A 81 -28.95 1.73 -8.17
CA ARG A 81 -29.00 2.02 -9.62
C ARG A 81 -30.30 1.53 -10.24
N ASP A 82 -30.70 0.31 -9.92
CA ASP A 82 -31.90 -0.31 -10.53
C ASP A 82 -33.17 0.44 -10.10
N LYS A 83 -33.23 0.94 -8.86
CA LYS A 83 -34.33 1.75 -8.34
C LYS A 83 -34.34 3.18 -8.90
N SER A 84 -33.17 3.81 -9.03
CA SER A 84 -33.04 5.20 -9.52
C SER A 84 -33.00 5.30 -11.05
N GLY A 85 -32.88 4.17 -11.75
CA GLY A 85 -32.81 4.11 -13.20
C GLY A 85 -31.57 4.84 -13.73
N HIS A 86 -31.79 5.79 -14.65
CA HIS A 86 -30.72 6.60 -15.25
C HIS A 86 -30.59 7.99 -14.62
N GLN A 87 -31.28 8.25 -13.49
CA GLN A 87 -31.23 9.54 -12.82
C GLN A 87 -29.83 9.85 -12.28
N TYR A 88 -29.13 8.84 -11.76
CA TYR A 88 -27.79 8.97 -11.21
C TYR A 88 -26.80 8.08 -11.95
N LYS A 89 -25.63 8.64 -12.26
CA LYS A 89 -24.52 7.93 -12.90
C LYS A 89 -23.72 7.18 -11.84
N VAL A 90 -23.97 5.87 -11.75
CA VAL A 90 -23.25 4.97 -10.84
C VAL A 90 -22.08 4.32 -11.56
N TYR A 91 -20.87 4.42 -10.99
CA TYR A 91 -19.67 3.77 -11.51
C TYR A 91 -19.18 2.65 -10.58
N VAL A 92 -19.15 1.43 -11.10
CA VAL A 92 -18.53 0.27 -10.48
C VAL A 92 -17.62 -0.37 -11.54
N PRO A 93 -16.29 -0.26 -11.43
CA PRO A 93 -15.40 -0.88 -12.38
C PRO A 93 -15.55 -2.40 -12.29
N GLN A 94 -15.72 -3.03 -13.45
CA GLN A 94 -15.60 -4.47 -13.63
C GLN A 94 -14.37 -4.72 -14.50
N GLY A 95 -13.48 -5.62 -14.07
CA GLY A 95 -12.29 -6.01 -14.83
C GLY A 95 -10.98 -5.73 -14.11
N GLU A 96 -9.94 -5.47 -14.91
CA GLU A 96 -8.55 -5.42 -14.48
C GLU A 96 -8.22 -4.22 -13.59
N ARG A 97 -7.06 -4.30 -12.94
CA ARG A 97 -6.54 -3.26 -12.05
C ARG A 97 -6.32 -1.97 -12.84
N LEU A 98 -6.93 -0.88 -12.38
CA LEU A 98 -6.64 0.45 -12.90
C LEU A 98 -5.22 0.88 -12.55
N GLU A 99 -4.54 1.49 -13.52
CA GLU A 99 -3.31 2.23 -13.27
C GLU A 99 -3.56 3.37 -12.30
N TYR A 100 -2.54 3.70 -11.50
CA TYR A 100 -2.71 4.63 -10.38
C TYR A 100 -3.19 6.02 -10.83
N HIS A 101 -2.67 6.50 -11.95
CA HIS A 101 -3.04 7.79 -12.52
C HIS A 101 -4.53 7.83 -12.92
N ASP A 102 -5.02 6.76 -13.56
CA ASP A 102 -6.41 6.66 -14.03
C ASP A 102 -7.37 6.52 -12.85
N TYR A 103 -6.96 5.76 -11.83
CA TYR A 103 -7.69 5.67 -10.57
C TYR A 103 -7.86 7.05 -9.90
N ILE A 104 -6.79 7.85 -9.80
CA ILE A 104 -6.89 9.22 -9.25
C ILE A 104 -7.74 10.13 -10.16
N GLY A 105 -7.63 9.98 -11.49
CA GLY A 105 -8.48 10.68 -12.45
C GLY A 105 -9.96 10.39 -12.21
N LEU A 106 -10.31 9.11 -12.04
CA LEU A 106 -11.67 8.65 -11.75
C LEU A 106 -12.20 9.18 -10.40
N LEU A 107 -11.36 9.22 -9.37
CA LEU A 107 -11.76 9.83 -8.08
C LEU A 107 -12.11 11.31 -8.27
N LYS A 108 -11.30 12.07 -9.01
CA LYS A 108 -11.58 13.49 -9.29
C LYS A 108 -12.85 13.69 -10.13
N GLN A 109 -13.28 12.68 -10.86
CA GLN A 109 -14.54 12.65 -11.62
C GLN A 109 -15.74 12.10 -10.83
N SER A 110 -15.54 11.70 -9.57
CA SER A 110 -16.59 11.09 -8.72
C SER A 110 -17.05 12.06 -7.63
N LYS A 111 -18.36 12.10 -7.36
CA LYS A 111 -18.91 12.94 -6.27
C LYS A 111 -18.86 12.24 -4.93
N ILE A 112 -19.61 11.14 -4.82
CA ILE A 112 -19.70 10.31 -3.63
C ILE A 112 -18.98 9.00 -3.91
N VAL A 113 -18.09 8.57 -3.03
CA VAL A 113 -17.35 7.31 -3.17
C VAL A 113 -17.60 6.42 -1.96
N ILE A 114 -18.05 5.19 -2.22
CA ILE A 114 -18.26 4.19 -1.20
C ILE A 114 -16.94 3.49 -0.91
N SER A 115 -16.59 3.43 0.37
CA SER A 115 -15.39 2.76 0.84
C SER A 115 -15.76 1.76 1.93
N PRO A 116 -16.10 0.52 1.54
CA PRO A 116 -16.32 -0.57 2.50
C PRO A 116 -15.03 -0.89 3.26
N TRP A 117 -15.14 -1.70 4.31
CA TRP A 117 -13.99 -2.15 5.08
C TRP A 117 -13.09 -3.05 4.25
N GLY A 118 -11.79 -2.98 4.57
CA GLY A 118 -10.77 -3.86 4.01
C GLY A 118 -10.29 -4.83 5.07
N TRP A 119 -9.00 -5.09 5.08
CA TRP A 119 -8.32 -5.77 6.20
C TRP A 119 -8.30 -4.96 7.50
N GLY A 120 -8.73 -3.70 7.43
CA GLY A 120 -9.00 -2.84 8.57
C GLY A 120 -10.11 -1.85 8.22
N GLU A 121 -10.51 -1.05 9.21
CA GLU A 121 -11.65 -0.14 9.12
C GLU A 121 -11.34 1.10 8.29
N TRP A 122 -10.06 1.47 8.23
CA TRP A 122 -9.51 2.47 7.32
C TRP A 122 -8.46 1.86 6.39
N SER A 123 -8.23 2.55 5.27
CA SER A 123 -7.31 2.12 4.23
C SER A 123 -6.68 3.33 3.54
N HIS A 124 -5.55 3.13 2.85
CA HIS A 124 -4.93 4.16 2.02
C HIS A 124 -5.89 4.80 1.01
N LYS A 125 -6.83 4.00 0.48
CA LYS A 125 -7.87 4.45 -0.44
C LYS A 125 -8.75 5.53 0.16
N ASP A 126 -9.09 5.43 1.45
CA ASP A 126 -9.92 6.44 2.10
C ASP A 126 -9.25 7.81 1.99
N PHE A 127 -7.94 7.87 2.30
CA PHE A 127 -7.17 9.11 2.16
C PHE A 127 -7.16 9.64 0.73
N GLU A 128 -7.10 8.78 -0.28
CA GLU A 128 -7.10 9.21 -1.69
C GLU A 128 -8.45 9.76 -2.13
N ILE A 129 -9.54 9.14 -1.69
CA ILE A 129 -10.92 9.63 -1.89
C ILE A 129 -11.07 11.02 -1.28
N LEU A 130 -10.67 11.13 -0.01
CA LEU A 130 -10.72 12.34 0.78
C LEU A 130 -9.86 13.46 0.15
N MET A 131 -8.63 13.14 -0.25
CA MET A 131 -7.73 14.10 -0.91
C MET A 131 -8.23 14.55 -2.28
N SER A 132 -8.96 13.68 -2.99
CA SER A 132 -9.61 14.01 -4.28
C SER A 132 -10.88 14.86 -4.12
N GLY A 133 -11.24 15.22 -2.87
CA GLY A 133 -12.39 16.07 -2.58
C GLY A 133 -13.71 15.41 -2.88
N CYS A 134 -13.77 14.08 -2.80
CA CYS A 134 -15.01 13.33 -2.85
C CYS A 134 -15.66 13.31 -1.46
N VAL A 135 -16.97 13.09 -1.42
CA VAL A 135 -17.64 12.65 -0.19
C VAL A 135 -17.39 11.16 -0.01
N VAL A 136 -16.90 10.73 1.16
CA VAL A 136 -16.73 9.30 1.46
C VAL A 136 -17.92 8.75 2.20
N VAL A 137 -18.35 7.55 1.80
CA VAL A 137 -19.32 6.73 2.53
C VAL A 137 -18.57 5.56 3.16
N LYS A 138 -18.65 5.42 4.48
CA LYS A 138 -18.01 4.33 5.22
C LYS A 138 -19.01 3.63 6.13
N PRO A 139 -18.91 2.30 6.27
CA PRO A 139 -19.68 1.58 7.27
C PRO A 139 -19.25 1.95 8.68
N ARG A 140 -20.25 2.17 9.54
CA ARG A 140 -20.16 2.38 10.99
C ARG A 140 -19.04 3.33 11.43
N VAL A 141 -19.02 4.56 10.91
CA VAL A 141 -18.05 5.56 11.38
C VAL A 141 -18.30 5.98 12.84
N ASP A 142 -19.51 5.73 13.36
CA ASP A 142 -19.94 6.01 14.73
C ASP A 142 -19.20 5.22 15.81
N ILE A 143 -18.63 4.05 15.47
CA ILE A 143 -17.97 3.21 16.48
C ILE A 143 -16.56 3.69 16.81
N PHE A 144 -15.98 4.52 15.94
CA PHE A 144 -14.64 5.07 16.09
C PHE A 144 -14.67 6.58 16.26
N LYS A 145 -13.89 7.06 17.23
CA LYS A 145 -13.53 8.46 17.34
C LYS A 145 -12.07 8.60 16.95
N LEU A 146 -11.85 9.14 15.77
CA LEU A 146 -10.53 9.22 15.17
C LEU A 146 -9.84 10.52 15.55
N HIS A 147 -8.52 10.41 15.77
CA HIS A 147 -7.63 11.53 15.95
C HIS A 147 -6.57 11.48 14.84
N PRO A 148 -6.68 12.34 13.81
CA PRO A 148 -7.67 13.41 13.61
C PRO A 148 -9.06 12.93 13.17
N PRO A 149 -10.11 13.76 13.33
CA PRO A 149 -11.50 13.36 13.10
C PRO A 149 -11.89 13.36 11.62
N ILE A 150 -11.31 12.43 10.86
CA ILE A 150 -11.48 12.36 9.40
C ILE A 150 -12.77 11.63 8.97
N PHE A 151 -13.42 10.88 9.87
CA PHE A 151 -14.71 10.21 9.63
C PHE A 151 -15.71 10.55 10.73
N GLU A 152 -16.27 11.75 10.68
CA GLU A 152 -17.38 12.18 11.53
C GLU A 152 -18.67 12.17 10.72
N HIS A 153 -19.66 11.41 11.20
CA HIS A 153 -20.94 11.23 10.51
C HIS A 153 -21.61 12.58 10.24
N ASN A 154 -22.02 12.80 8.99
CA ASN A 154 -22.64 14.03 8.48
C ASN A 154 -21.79 15.31 8.61
N VAL A 155 -20.53 15.21 9.04
CA VAL A 155 -19.58 16.33 9.14
C VAL A 155 -18.46 16.18 8.11
N THR A 156 -17.74 15.06 8.14
CA THR A 156 -16.61 14.75 7.24
C THR A 156 -16.78 13.44 6.46
N ALA A 157 -17.75 12.60 6.83
CA ALA A 157 -18.10 11.37 6.12
C ALA A 157 -19.60 11.04 6.25
N ILE A 158 -20.10 10.19 5.37
CA ILE A 158 -21.42 9.57 5.49
C ILE A 158 -21.23 8.19 6.15
N SER A 159 -22.04 7.90 7.18
CA SER A 159 -22.05 6.59 7.85
C SER A 159 -23.20 5.78 7.29
N VAL A 160 -22.97 4.48 7.12
CA VAL A 160 -23.99 3.48 6.77
C VAL A 160 -23.87 2.28 7.71
N LYS A 161 -24.88 1.43 7.73
CA LYS A 161 -24.83 0.12 8.41
C LYS A 161 -23.70 -0.75 7.85
N GLU A 162 -23.25 -1.74 8.64
CA GLU A 162 -22.22 -2.69 8.18
C GLU A 162 -22.59 -3.37 6.87
N ASP A 163 -23.87 -3.69 6.65
CA ASP A 163 -24.37 -4.40 5.46
C ASP A 163 -24.72 -3.46 4.29
N LEU A 164 -24.55 -2.15 4.47
CA LEU A 164 -24.91 -1.10 3.51
C LEU A 164 -26.40 -1.09 3.11
N SER A 165 -27.29 -1.67 3.93
CA SER A 165 -28.73 -1.75 3.64
C SER A 165 -29.43 -0.39 3.62
N ASP A 166 -28.86 0.62 4.30
CA ASP A 166 -29.34 2.00 4.38
C ASP A 166 -28.59 2.96 3.43
N LEU A 167 -27.80 2.43 2.49
CA LEU A 167 -26.95 3.23 1.60
C LEU A 167 -27.72 4.33 0.86
N GLU A 168 -28.87 3.99 0.25
CA GLU A 168 -29.68 4.95 -0.49
C GLU A 168 -30.14 6.10 0.42
N GLU A 169 -30.76 5.77 1.56
CA GLU A 169 -31.24 6.76 2.52
C GLU A 169 -30.11 7.70 2.98
N ALA A 170 -28.91 7.14 3.21
CA ALA A 170 -27.76 7.90 3.69
C ALA A 170 -27.19 8.87 2.63
N ILE A 171 -27.16 8.48 1.35
CA ILE A 171 -26.55 9.31 0.28
C ILE A 171 -27.52 10.29 -0.38
N MET A 172 -28.83 9.99 -0.38
CA MET A 172 -29.83 10.81 -1.08
C MET A 172 -29.87 12.29 -0.65
N PRO A 173 -29.75 12.65 0.64
CA PRO A 173 -29.68 14.05 1.07
C PRO A 173 -28.48 14.82 0.48
N PHE A 174 -27.41 14.12 0.11
CA PHE A 174 -26.22 14.71 -0.47
C PHE A 174 -26.29 14.71 -2.00
N LEU A 175 -26.93 13.72 -2.61
CA LEU A 175 -27.19 13.67 -4.06
C LEU A 175 -28.21 14.74 -4.52
N THR A 176 -29.16 15.08 -3.66
CA THR A 176 -30.19 16.10 -3.95
C THR A 176 -29.73 17.52 -3.61
N ASP A 177 -28.76 17.67 -2.72
CA ASP A 177 -28.17 18.94 -2.30
C ASP A 177 -26.64 18.92 -2.51
N MET A 178 -26.22 19.22 -3.75
CA MET A 178 -24.81 19.30 -4.11
C MET A 178 -24.00 20.31 -3.28
N PRO A 179 -24.51 21.53 -2.96
CA PRO A 179 -23.85 22.43 -2.03
C PRO A 179 -23.56 21.80 -0.67
N ARG A 180 -24.49 21.03 -0.09
CA ARG A 180 -24.26 20.29 1.15
C ARG A 180 -23.15 19.26 1.01
N ALA A 181 -23.16 18.46 -0.07
CA ALA A 181 -22.10 17.50 -0.36
C ALA A 181 -20.73 18.19 -0.51
N GLN A 182 -20.69 19.32 -1.23
CA GLN A 182 -19.48 20.11 -1.44
C GLN A 182 -18.94 20.65 -0.12
N ALA A 183 -19.81 21.16 0.77
CA ALA A 183 -19.42 21.64 2.08
C ALA A 183 -18.77 20.53 2.93
N MET A 184 -19.30 19.31 2.90
CA MET A 184 -18.70 18.15 3.58
C MET A 184 -17.29 17.85 3.04
N ALA A 185 -17.15 17.72 1.72
CA ALA A 185 -15.84 17.46 1.08
C ALA A 185 -14.83 18.58 1.41
N THR A 186 -15.26 19.84 1.40
CA THR A 186 -14.41 20.99 1.75
C THR A 186 -13.98 20.95 3.22
N ARG A 187 -14.90 20.64 4.15
CA ARG A 187 -14.58 20.48 5.60
C ARG A 187 -13.56 19.38 5.80
N GLN A 188 -13.79 18.23 5.20
CA GLN A 188 -12.89 17.08 5.28
C GLN A 188 -11.50 17.42 4.74
N GLN A 189 -11.37 18.10 3.59
CA GLN A 189 -10.06 18.59 3.12
C GLN A 189 -9.47 19.64 4.07
N GLY A 190 -10.30 20.45 4.73
CA GLY A 190 -9.90 21.39 5.78
C GLY A 190 -9.23 20.69 6.97
N VAL A 191 -9.73 19.52 7.39
CA VAL A 191 -9.09 18.69 8.41
C VAL A 191 -7.67 18.32 7.96
N PHE A 192 -7.50 17.79 6.75
CA PHE A 192 -6.16 17.48 6.26
C PHE A 192 -5.25 18.71 6.15
N ARG A 193 -5.77 19.88 5.76
CA ARG A 193 -4.98 21.13 5.75
C ARG A 193 -4.53 21.52 7.16
N LYS A 194 -5.39 21.34 8.17
CA LYS A 194 -5.06 21.59 9.59
C LYS A 194 -3.95 20.65 10.05
N TYR A 195 -4.10 19.35 9.82
CA TYR A 195 -3.14 18.32 10.27
C TYR A 195 -1.95 18.12 9.32
N ALA A 196 -1.90 18.85 8.21
CA ALA A 196 -0.71 19.02 7.37
C ALA A 196 0.35 19.95 8.03
N LYS A 197 0.14 20.38 9.27
CA LYS A 197 1.15 21.06 10.09
C LYS A 197 1.60 20.10 11.18
N PRO A 198 2.86 19.63 11.18
CA PRO A 198 3.35 18.66 12.15
C PRO A 198 3.07 19.05 13.60
N GLU A 199 3.17 20.35 13.91
CA GLU A 199 3.00 20.89 15.25
C GLU A 199 1.55 20.71 15.75
N VAL A 200 0.58 20.83 14.84
CA VAL A 200 -0.84 20.61 15.18
C VAL A 200 -1.11 19.14 15.44
N MET A 201 -0.53 18.25 14.62
CA MET A 201 -0.66 16.82 14.82
C MET A 201 0.00 16.39 16.14
N ALA A 202 1.22 16.84 16.40
CA ALA A 202 1.95 16.55 17.63
C ALA A 202 1.19 17.03 18.88
N ALA A 203 0.67 18.26 18.88
CA ALA A 203 -0.09 18.79 20.01
C ALA A 203 -1.37 17.99 20.31
N ASP A 204 -2.14 17.62 19.28
CA ASP A 204 -3.35 16.78 19.44
C ASP A 204 -3.00 15.37 19.96
N TRP A 205 -1.85 14.83 19.53
CA TRP A 205 -1.36 13.54 19.99
C TRP A 205 -0.92 13.59 21.45
N ASP A 206 -0.16 14.62 21.83
CA ASP A 206 0.27 14.85 23.21
C ASP A 206 -0.95 14.98 24.13
N GLU A 207 -1.96 15.78 23.73
CA GLU A 207 -3.21 15.91 24.49
C GLU A 207 -3.90 14.55 24.67
N LEU A 208 -4.04 13.77 23.60
CA LEU A 208 -4.69 12.46 23.65
C LEU A 208 -3.93 11.50 24.58
N LEU A 209 -2.61 11.42 24.43
CA LEU A 209 -1.76 10.55 25.24
C LEU A 209 -1.79 10.96 26.71
N LEU A 210 -1.61 12.24 27.02
CA LEU A 210 -1.65 12.76 28.39
C LEU A 210 -3.01 12.51 29.04
N ARG A 211 -4.12 12.70 28.30
CA ARG A 211 -5.46 12.39 28.80
C ARG A 211 -5.62 10.90 29.11
N ARG A 212 -5.13 10.01 28.24
CA ARG A 212 -5.18 8.56 28.46
C ARG A 212 -4.31 8.11 29.61
N MET A 213 -3.10 8.65 29.73
CA MET A 213 -2.20 8.41 30.85
C MET A 213 -2.84 8.85 32.17
N THR A 214 -3.40 10.07 32.21
CA THR A 214 -4.09 10.59 33.39
C THR A 214 -5.26 9.69 33.79
N GLN A 215 -6.08 9.25 32.82
CA GLN A 215 -7.15 8.29 33.08
C GLN A 215 -6.62 6.97 33.64
N ALA A 216 -5.54 6.43 33.09
CA ALA A 216 -4.91 5.20 33.55
C ALA A 216 -4.39 5.33 34.99
N PHE A 217 -3.75 6.45 35.35
CA PHE A 217 -3.23 6.70 36.69
C PHE A 217 -4.29 7.12 37.72
N SER A 218 -5.40 7.70 37.26
CA SER A 218 -6.53 8.11 38.13
C SER A 218 -7.46 6.95 38.49
N LYS A 219 -7.49 5.90 37.67
CA LYS A 219 -8.03 4.62 38.11
C LYS A 219 -7.08 4.14 39.22
N LYS A 220 -7.59 3.96 40.44
CA LYS A 220 -6.89 3.13 41.44
C LYS A 220 -6.43 1.88 40.70
N PRO A 221 -5.18 1.41 40.89
CA PRO A 221 -4.76 0.16 40.28
C PRO A 221 -5.87 -0.84 40.57
N ALA A 222 -6.55 -1.30 39.51
CA ALA A 222 -7.46 -2.40 39.67
C ALA A 222 -6.61 -3.47 40.35
N GLU A 223 -7.14 -4.06 41.42
CA GLU A 223 -6.49 -5.08 42.23
C GLU A 223 -6.19 -6.38 41.44
N GLU A 224 -6.22 -6.31 40.11
CA GLU A 224 -6.07 -7.38 39.14
C GLU A 224 -5.42 -6.84 37.84
N TRP A 225 -4.19 -6.31 37.91
CA TRP A 225 -3.30 -6.59 36.77
C TRP A 225 -2.71 -7.97 37.03
N GLN A 226 -3.48 -9.00 36.67
CA GLN A 226 -2.93 -10.33 36.53
C GLN A 226 -2.26 -10.38 35.15
N PRO A 227 -0.96 -10.70 35.05
CA PRO A 227 -0.38 -11.05 33.77
C PRO A 227 -1.27 -12.12 33.15
N HIS A 228 -1.86 -11.86 31.99
CA HIS A 228 -2.64 -12.88 31.30
C HIS A 228 -1.68 -14.05 31.02
N ALA A 229 -1.87 -15.18 31.71
CA ALA A 229 -1.09 -16.42 31.52
C ALA A 229 -1.02 -16.86 30.04
N GLN A 230 -1.98 -16.41 29.23
CA GLN A 230 -2.04 -16.60 27.79
C GLN A 230 -0.85 -16.00 27.02
N LEU A 231 -0.19 -14.93 27.52
CA LEU A 231 0.99 -14.38 26.84
C LEU A 231 2.22 -15.25 27.01
N GLU A 232 2.37 -15.92 28.16
CA GLU A 232 3.43 -16.90 28.38
C GLU A 232 3.17 -18.19 27.59
N GLU A 233 1.91 -18.61 27.51
CA GLU A 233 1.51 -19.80 26.74
C GLU A 233 1.71 -19.60 25.23
N VAL A 234 1.34 -18.42 24.69
CA VAL A 234 1.55 -18.09 23.27
C VAL A 234 3.04 -17.90 22.96
N ALA A 235 3.82 -17.32 23.88
CA ALA A 235 5.27 -17.23 23.73
C ALA A 235 5.94 -18.60 23.79
N ALA A 236 5.48 -19.51 24.65
CA ALA A 236 5.99 -20.87 24.76
C ALA A 236 5.66 -21.71 23.51
N VAL A 237 4.44 -21.57 22.96
CA VAL A 237 4.05 -22.25 21.71
C VAL A 237 4.86 -21.74 20.53
N ALA A 238 5.06 -20.42 20.40
CA ALA A 238 5.89 -19.87 19.33
C ALA A 238 7.36 -20.32 19.43
N PHE A 239 7.88 -20.48 20.66
CA PHE A 239 9.24 -20.98 20.89
C PHE A 239 9.37 -22.47 20.54
N GLN A 240 8.34 -23.27 20.85
CA GLN A 240 8.30 -24.69 20.48
C GLN A 240 8.18 -24.89 18.96
N GLU A 241 7.37 -24.08 18.27
CA GLU A 241 7.25 -24.13 16.82
C GLU A 241 8.58 -23.77 16.12
N GLU A 242 9.29 -22.73 16.59
CA GLU A 242 10.62 -22.40 16.06
C GLU A 242 11.66 -23.50 16.31
N GLU A 243 11.62 -24.16 17.47
CA GLU A 243 12.56 -25.25 17.80
C GLU A 243 12.28 -26.54 17.01
N GLU A 244 11.00 -26.92 16.82
CA GLU A 244 10.62 -28.04 15.95
C GLU A 244 11.03 -27.79 14.50
N GLN A 245 10.82 -26.56 13.99
CA GLN A 245 11.18 -26.21 12.63
C GLN A 245 12.71 -26.26 12.42
N ARG A 246 13.49 -25.83 13.42
CA ARG A 246 14.95 -25.93 13.39
C ARG A 246 15.44 -27.37 13.42
N LEU A 247 14.76 -28.26 14.14
CA LEU A 247 15.07 -29.69 14.17
C LEU A 247 14.74 -30.36 12.84
N GLN A 248 13.60 -30.04 12.22
CA GLN A 248 13.23 -30.54 10.89
C GLN A 248 14.23 -30.09 9.81
N ASP A 249 14.72 -28.85 9.88
CA ASP A 249 15.73 -28.36 8.96
C ASP A 249 17.06 -29.11 9.11
N VAL A 250 17.45 -29.48 10.34
CA VAL A 250 18.66 -30.28 10.61
C VAL A 250 18.51 -31.72 10.12
N ASP A 251 17.34 -32.33 10.30
CA ASP A 251 17.09 -33.69 9.82
C ASP A 251 17.05 -33.75 8.29
N ARG A 252 16.46 -32.74 7.61
CA ARG A 252 16.51 -32.62 6.15
C ARG A 252 17.95 -32.48 5.65
N GLN A 253 18.76 -31.65 6.31
CA GLN A 253 20.17 -31.47 5.96
C GLN A 253 20.94 -32.80 6.04
N ARG A 254 20.63 -33.63 7.05
CA ARG A 254 21.26 -34.96 7.22
C ARG A 254 20.81 -35.98 6.18
N GLU A 255 19.55 -35.92 5.74
CA GLU A 255 19.08 -36.75 4.62
C GLU A 255 19.77 -36.34 3.32
N GLU A 256 19.87 -35.03 3.05
CA GLU A 256 20.60 -34.50 1.88
C GLU A 256 22.08 -34.90 1.90
N ASP A 257 22.75 -34.80 3.06
CA ASP A 257 24.16 -35.21 3.20
C ASP A 257 24.33 -36.73 2.99
N ARG A 258 23.36 -37.54 3.43
CA ARG A 258 23.41 -39.00 3.27
C ARG A 258 23.13 -39.43 1.83
N GLU A 259 22.22 -38.76 1.13
CA GLU A 259 21.99 -38.99 -0.30
C GLU A 259 23.24 -38.64 -1.11
N GLN A 260 23.96 -37.56 -0.75
CA GLN A 260 25.25 -37.22 -1.36
C GLN A 260 26.34 -38.26 -1.08
N GLU A 261 26.41 -38.81 0.14
CA GLU A 261 27.36 -39.88 0.46
C GLU A 261 27.06 -41.18 -0.31
N GLU A 262 25.77 -41.53 -0.48
CA GLU A 262 25.35 -42.69 -1.28
C GLU A 262 25.65 -42.48 -2.78
N GLU A 263 25.44 -41.28 -3.33
CA GLU A 263 25.85 -40.93 -4.70
C GLU A 263 27.38 -40.98 -4.89
N GLU A 264 28.16 -40.51 -3.91
CA GLU A 264 29.62 -40.57 -3.96
C GLU A 264 30.16 -42.01 -3.86
N GLU A 265 29.51 -42.90 -3.12
CA GLU A 265 29.85 -44.32 -3.07
C GLU A 265 29.54 -45.03 -4.38
N ASP A 266 28.37 -44.78 -4.99
CA ASP A 266 28.00 -45.33 -6.30
C ASP A 266 28.99 -44.87 -7.39
N GLU A 267 29.40 -43.60 -7.40
CA GLU A 267 30.45 -43.10 -8.30
C GLU A 267 31.81 -43.77 -8.07
N ARG A 268 32.16 -44.10 -6.82
CA ARG A 268 33.41 -44.80 -6.50
C ARG A 268 33.40 -46.25 -6.96
N GLU A 269 32.28 -46.95 -6.81
CA GLU A 269 32.13 -48.32 -7.30
C GLU A 269 32.17 -48.37 -8.85
N GLU A 270 31.58 -47.37 -9.52
CA GLU A 270 31.61 -47.28 -10.99
C GLU A 270 33.03 -47.00 -11.52
N ARG A 271 33.85 -46.25 -10.77
CA ARG A 271 35.27 -46.01 -11.08
C ARG A 271 36.17 -47.21 -10.81
N ALA A 272 35.82 -48.10 -9.86
CA ALA A 272 36.58 -49.30 -9.56
C ALA A 272 36.41 -50.43 -10.60
N GLY A 273 35.41 -50.33 -11.50
CA GLY A 273 35.08 -51.34 -12.52
C GLY A 273 35.77 -51.19 -13.88
N LYS A 274 36.57 -50.14 -14.13
CA LYS A 274 37.20 -49.89 -15.44
C LYS A 274 38.72 -50.14 -15.40
N PRO A 275 39.28 -51.01 -16.27
CA PRO A 275 40.73 -51.20 -16.32
C PRO A 275 41.44 -49.97 -16.90
N GLU A 276 42.56 -49.59 -16.27
CA GLU A 276 43.40 -48.46 -16.66
C GLU A 276 44.00 -48.64 -18.06
N GLU A 277 43.64 -47.76 -18.99
CA GLU A 277 44.48 -47.43 -20.15
C GLU A 277 44.58 -45.90 -20.32
N GLY A 278 45.82 -45.39 -20.33
CA GLY A 278 46.14 -44.15 -21.07
C GLY A 278 46.05 -42.82 -20.33
N LYS A 279 46.85 -42.61 -19.28
CA LYS A 279 47.18 -41.25 -18.77
C LYS A 279 48.12 -40.54 -19.75
N GLU A 280 47.57 -39.81 -20.72
CA GLU A 280 48.31 -38.71 -21.39
C GLU A 280 47.44 -37.59 -22.00
N GLY A 281 46.10 -37.70 -22.03
CA GLY A 281 45.21 -36.63 -22.56
C GLY A 281 44.78 -35.54 -21.56
N ALA A 282 44.75 -35.84 -20.25
CA ALA A 282 44.07 -35.00 -19.26
C ALA A 282 44.79 -33.69 -18.88
N LYS A 283 46.03 -33.46 -19.36
CA LYS A 283 46.74 -32.19 -19.13
C LYS A 283 46.47 -31.13 -20.19
N GLN A 284 45.89 -31.50 -21.34
CA GLN A 284 45.63 -30.56 -22.43
C GLN A 284 44.24 -29.94 -22.33
N GLU A 285 43.23 -30.70 -21.91
CA GLU A 285 41.87 -30.20 -21.65
C GLU A 285 41.80 -29.19 -20.49
N GLN A 286 42.51 -29.43 -19.38
CA GLN A 286 42.52 -28.50 -18.25
C GLN A 286 43.23 -27.16 -18.55
N ALA A 287 44.14 -27.14 -19.54
CA ALA A 287 44.80 -25.91 -19.97
C ALA A 287 43.88 -25.07 -20.88
N GLU A 288 43.15 -25.71 -21.80
CA GLU A 288 42.19 -25.03 -22.68
C GLU A 288 40.97 -24.50 -21.92
N GLU A 289 40.51 -25.21 -20.88
CA GLU A 289 39.38 -24.77 -20.05
C GLU A 289 39.74 -23.56 -19.17
N GLN A 290 40.97 -23.50 -18.63
CA GLN A 290 41.44 -22.32 -17.89
C GLN A 290 41.70 -21.10 -18.79
N GLU A 291 42.10 -21.31 -20.05
CA GLU A 291 42.29 -20.23 -21.01
C GLU A 291 40.94 -19.67 -21.49
N GLY A 292 39.93 -20.52 -21.68
CA GLY A 292 38.55 -20.10 -21.98
C GLY A 292 37.89 -19.30 -20.85
N GLN A 293 38.12 -19.69 -19.59
CA GLN A 293 37.61 -18.94 -18.43
C GLN A 293 38.29 -17.57 -18.26
N ARG A 294 39.59 -17.45 -18.60
CA ARG A 294 40.27 -16.15 -18.61
C ARG A 294 39.77 -15.23 -19.71
N GLN A 295 39.55 -15.75 -20.92
CA GLN A 295 39.03 -14.94 -22.04
C GLN A 295 37.58 -14.47 -21.79
N GLN A 296 36.76 -15.26 -21.08
CA GLN A 296 35.41 -14.83 -20.69
C GLN A 296 35.43 -13.75 -19.59
N ALA A 297 36.38 -13.80 -18.66
CA ALA A 297 36.54 -12.77 -17.64
C ALA A 297 37.01 -11.43 -18.25
N GLU A 298 37.99 -11.46 -19.16
CA GLU A 298 38.47 -10.25 -19.85
C GLU A 298 37.39 -9.62 -20.75
N ALA A 299 36.54 -10.43 -21.40
CA ALA A 299 35.42 -9.92 -22.18
C ALA A 299 34.32 -9.27 -21.32
N GLY A 300 34.13 -9.74 -20.08
CA GLY A 300 33.19 -9.15 -19.12
C GLY A 300 33.64 -7.77 -18.65
N ASP A 301 34.93 -7.62 -18.31
CA ASP A 301 35.50 -6.35 -17.86
C ASP A 301 35.47 -5.27 -18.98
N GLU A 302 35.76 -5.65 -20.25
CA GLU A 302 35.66 -4.72 -21.38
C GLU A 302 34.21 -4.26 -21.64
N GLN A 303 33.22 -5.11 -21.36
CA GLN A 303 31.81 -4.78 -21.55
C GLN A 303 31.30 -3.82 -20.47
N GLU A 304 31.75 -4.01 -19.23
CA GLU A 304 31.44 -3.12 -18.10
C GLU A 304 32.08 -1.74 -18.30
N GLU A 305 33.31 -1.67 -18.80
CA GLU A 305 34.00 -0.40 -19.09
C GLU A 305 33.31 0.38 -20.24
N GLN A 306 32.81 -0.32 -21.27
CA GLN A 306 32.04 0.30 -22.35
C GLN A 306 30.67 0.82 -21.89
N GLU A 307 29.98 0.12 -20.99
CA GLU A 307 28.73 0.59 -20.41
C GLU A 307 28.93 1.83 -19.53
N GLU A 308 30.02 1.87 -18.75
CA GLU A 308 30.34 3.02 -17.90
C GLU A 308 30.70 4.27 -18.73
N GLN A 309 31.47 4.10 -19.82
CA GLN A 309 31.76 5.19 -20.76
C GLN A 309 30.50 5.69 -21.49
N ALA A 310 29.59 4.79 -21.87
CA ALA A 310 28.31 5.16 -22.49
C ALA A 310 27.38 5.91 -21.52
N ALA A 311 27.39 5.54 -20.23
CA ALA A 311 26.67 6.24 -19.17
C ALA A 311 27.23 7.65 -18.92
N ALA A 312 28.55 7.80 -18.92
CA ALA A 312 29.22 9.10 -18.80
C ALA A 312 28.89 10.03 -19.98
N ALA A 313 28.90 9.53 -21.21
CA ALA A 313 28.56 10.30 -22.42
C ALA A 313 27.09 10.78 -22.43
N LYS A 314 26.16 9.96 -21.94
CA LYS A 314 24.74 10.35 -21.78
C LYS A 314 24.56 11.46 -20.74
N LYS A 315 25.41 11.50 -19.70
CA LYS A 315 25.35 12.53 -18.64
C LYS A 315 25.81 13.89 -19.17
N VAL A 316 26.87 13.94 -19.97
CA VAL A 316 27.38 15.18 -20.59
C VAL A 316 26.37 15.77 -21.58
N LYS A 317 25.75 14.94 -22.43
CA LYS A 317 24.71 15.39 -23.39
C LYS A 317 23.48 15.99 -22.71
N LYS A 318 23.15 15.53 -21.50
CA LYS A 318 22.00 16.01 -20.72
C LYS A 318 22.28 17.36 -20.05
N GLU A 319 23.53 17.64 -19.71
CA GLU A 319 23.96 18.94 -19.17
C GLU A 319 24.06 20.02 -20.26
N GLU A 320 24.48 19.68 -21.47
CA GLU A 320 24.51 20.64 -22.59
C GLU A 320 23.11 21.03 -23.08
N GLN A 321 22.14 20.10 -23.06
CA GLN A 321 20.75 20.42 -23.39
C GLN A 321 20.03 21.25 -22.29
N GLY A 322 20.56 21.27 -21.07
CA GLY A 322 20.05 22.09 -19.97
C GLY A 322 20.44 23.57 -20.05
N LYS A 323 21.59 23.90 -20.64
CA LYS A 323 22.11 25.28 -20.71
C LYS A 323 21.57 26.12 -21.87
N GLY A 324 20.81 25.53 -22.81
CA GLY A 324 20.28 26.21 -23.99
C GLY A 324 18.90 26.88 -23.82
N LYS A 325 18.24 26.76 -22.65
CA LYS A 325 16.87 27.27 -22.44
C LYS A 325 16.74 28.58 -21.66
N ASP A 326 17.83 29.13 -21.13
CA ASP A 326 17.79 30.35 -20.28
C ASP A 326 18.09 31.67 -21.00
N THR A 327 18.22 31.70 -22.33
CA THR A 327 18.57 32.94 -23.09
C THR A 327 17.49 33.49 -24.01
N ALA A 328 16.21 33.10 -23.86
CA ALA A 328 15.13 33.54 -24.76
C ALA A 328 13.97 34.33 -24.12
N THR A 329 14.17 35.00 -22.97
CA THR A 329 13.10 35.81 -22.34
C THR A 329 13.50 37.23 -21.94
N GLU A 330 14.52 37.80 -22.58
CA GLU A 330 14.74 39.25 -22.61
C GLU A 330 14.71 39.74 -24.06
N ARG A 331 13.50 39.98 -24.57
CA ARG A 331 13.14 40.93 -25.65
C ARG A 331 11.71 40.62 -26.13
N ARG A 332 10.72 41.18 -25.44
CA ARG A 332 9.52 41.77 -26.05
C ARG A 332 8.73 42.55 -25.03
#